data_AF-A0A7C5MGT1-F1
#
_entry.id   AF-A0A7C5MGT1-F1
#
_cell.length_a   1.000
_cell.length_b   1.000
_cell.length_c   1.000
_cell.angle_alpha   90.00
_cell.angle_beta   90.00
_cell.angle_gamma   90.00
#
_symmetry.space_group_name_H-M   'P 1'
#
loop_
_entity.id
_entity.type
_entity.pdbx_description
1 polymer ?
#
loop_
_entity_poly.entity_id
_entity_poly.type
_entity_poly.pdbx_seq_one_letter_code
_entity_poly.pdbx_strand_id
1 'polypeptide(L)'
;VLLAAYENALTLVVRINPDLHDPAIFELDDLLFGGHLDIWFQRLVTPPTTVRLLGRAFTISVTEVMSFFYDSLYLYPIVIGMVLYLQGRMREFRTFLLAFVVAGYVGYVGYVIVPVIGPAFYYSGLYEVDLATGRGVDRLGETRSEDKDDATSFYLLAQRLSDKSSYGGQIPRNCYPSLHTAWGVILLIFSWRYLRKLFYVFLVPLILLIAATSYLRWHYVTDVVAGAFLAMFMSTVTSWFEQFWERLRGVEVPAGERQSGLKKWARIVVSILIPLGFNIFVIGYVYTSDSGSQREALARTLGESFIARDVPAAKEQERVSAIFGGAVELVSVRLEPERWRVGDLVEMTMWWRCIQPLPGDWKIFVHLRVGGERPSDKNLVNLDHHPVFGVYPTSLWNPGDAVKDVVVFRVPDLPRGAPLAVWVGLFSESETSKRLGVTSGPAGGQRVFENAVEVVSGVPER
;
A
#
# COMPACT_ATOMS: atom_id res chain seq x y z
N VAL A 1 -11.07 -16.61 -15.80
CA VAL A 1 -11.94 -15.45 -16.08
C VAL A 1 -11.76 -14.36 -15.04
N LEU A 2 -12.04 -14.58 -13.74
CA LEU A 2 -11.84 -13.56 -12.70
C LEU A 2 -10.40 -13.01 -12.67
N LEU A 3 -9.39 -13.88 -12.70
CA LEU A 3 -7.98 -13.46 -12.72
C LEU A 3 -7.64 -12.62 -13.96
N ALA A 4 -8.07 -13.05 -15.14
CA ALA A 4 -7.87 -12.29 -16.38
C ALA A 4 -8.62 -10.94 -16.34
N ALA A 5 -9.84 -10.89 -15.80
CA ALA A 5 -10.59 -9.65 -15.63
C ALA A 5 -9.88 -8.70 -14.66
N TYR A 6 -9.30 -9.24 -13.58
CA TYR A 6 -8.51 -8.50 -12.61
C TYR A 6 -7.26 -7.88 -13.23
N GLU A 7 -6.44 -8.67 -13.92
CA GLU A 7 -5.22 -8.17 -14.59
C GLU A 7 -5.53 -7.05 -15.58
N ASN A 8 -6.59 -7.22 -16.39
CA ASN A 8 -7.02 -6.17 -17.31
C ASN A 8 -7.55 -4.94 -16.58
N ALA A 9 -8.32 -5.12 -15.50
CA ALA A 9 -8.84 -4.01 -14.70
C ALA A 9 -7.72 -3.13 -14.14
N LEU A 10 -6.64 -3.72 -13.61
CA LEU A 10 -5.52 -2.95 -13.05
C LEU A 10 -4.88 -2.00 -14.08
N THR A 11 -4.67 -2.47 -15.31
CA THR A 11 -4.14 -1.62 -16.39
C THR A 11 -5.13 -0.53 -16.83
N LEU A 12 -6.43 -0.77 -16.64
CA LEU A 12 -7.50 0.12 -17.06
C LEU A 12 -7.77 1.22 -16.03
N VAL A 13 -7.63 0.92 -14.73
CA VAL A 13 -7.84 1.88 -13.63
C VAL A 13 -7.03 3.15 -13.88
N VAL A 14 -5.71 3.02 -14.11
CA VAL A 14 -4.81 4.17 -14.34
C VAL A 14 -5.21 4.99 -15.57
N ARG A 15 -5.82 4.36 -16.58
CA ARG A 15 -6.25 5.05 -17.81
C ARG A 15 -7.59 5.76 -17.67
N ILE A 16 -8.50 5.23 -16.87
CA ILE A 16 -9.86 5.79 -16.68
C ILE A 16 -9.86 6.83 -15.58
N ASN A 17 -9.25 6.52 -14.44
CA ASN A 17 -9.17 7.40 -13.29
C ASN A 17 -7.71 7.50 -12.82
N PRO A 18 -6.96 8.48 -13.35
CA PRO A 18 -5.54 8.64 -13.06
C PRO A 18 -5.27 9.23 -11.67
N ASP A 19 -6.25 9.88 -11.06
CA ASP A 19 -6.11 10.47 -9.73
C ASP A 19 -6.09 9.38 -8.65
N LEU A 20 -5.44 9.68 -7.52
CA LEU A 20 -5.35 8.78 -6.36
C LEU A 20 -6.15 9.38 -5.21
N HIS A 21 -6.97 8.55 -4.57
CA HIS A 21 -7.85 8.97 -3.49
C HIS A 21 -7.38 8.51 -2.10
N ASP A 22 -6.16 7.98 -2.00
CA ASP A 22 -5.52 7.61 -0.73
C ASP A 22 -5.58 8.71 0.36
N PRO A 23 -5.39 10.02 0.06
CA PRO A 23 -5.51 11.07 1.08
C PRO A 23 -6.89 11.14 1.73
N ALA A 24 -7.95 11.04 0.93
CA ALA A 24 -9.33 11.08 1.39
C ALA A 24 -9.65 9.86 2.27
N ILE A 25 -9.21 8.68 1.85
CA ILE A 25 -9.41 7.45 2.62
C ILE A 25 -8.58 7.46 3.92
N PHE A 26 -7.36 7.98 3.88
CA PHE A 26 -6.52 8.16 5.06
C PHE A 26 -7.19 9.06 6.11
N GLU A 27 -7.67 10.24 5.71
CA GLU A 27 -8.41 11.14 6.61
C GLU A 27 -9.69 10.50 7.12
N LEU A 28 -10.40 9.78 6.25
CA LEU A 28 -11.64 9.10 6.63
C LEU A 28 -11.40 7.98 7.65
N ASP A 29 -10.27 7.27 7.56
CA ASP A 29 -9.87 6.29 8.56
C ASP A 29 -9.66 6.94 9.94
N ASP A 30 -8.96 8.08 9.98
CA ASP A 30 -8.76 8.84 11.22
C ASP A 30 -10.09 9.35 11.79
N LEU A 31 -10.96 9.89 10.94
CA LEU A 31 -12.27 10.41 11.33
C LEU A 31 -13.21 9.32 11.87
N LEU A 32 -13.26 8.15 11.21
CA LEU A 32 -14.20 7.08 11.56
C LEU A 32 -13.69 6.18 12.68
N PHE A 33 -12.37 5.97 12.78
CA PHE A 33 -11.78 4.96 13.66
C PHE A 33 -10.80 5.53 14.69
N GLY A 34 -10.50 6.84 14.63
CA GLY A 34 -9.60 7.52 15.58
C GLY A 34 -8.13 7.17 15.37
N GLY A 35 -7.77 6.74 14.16
CA GLY A 35 -6.39 6.47 13.73
C GLY A 35 -6.28 5.29 12.79
N HIS A 36 -5.03 4.89 12.52
CA HIS A 36 -4.69 3.89 11.51
C HIS A 36 -4.38 2.53 12.15
N LEU A 37 -5.19 1.51 11.80
CA LEU A 37 -5.09 0.17 12.38
C LEU A 37 -3.77 -0.55 12.00
N ASP A 38 -3.27 -0.30 10.79
CA ASP A 38 -1.99 -0.78 10.30
C ASP A 38 -0.80 -0.23 11.11
N ILE A 39 -0.85 1.04 11.52
CA ILE A 39 0.15 1.64 12.43
C ILE A 39 0.07 0.98 13.81
N TRP A 40 -1.13 0.77 14.33
CA TRP A 40 -1.32 0.06 15.59
C TRP A 40 -0.80 -1.38 15.53
N PHE A 41 -0.93 -2.06 14.40
CA PHE A 41 -0.49 -3.45 14.22
C PHE A 41 1.04 -3.61 14.30
N GLN A 42 1.81 -2.55 14.11
CA GLN A 42 3.28 -2.58 14.19
C GLN A 42 3.79 -3.17 15.51
N ARG A 43 3.09 -2.92 16.61
CA ARG A 43 3.45 -3.45 17.95
C ARG A 43 3.35 -4.97 18.07
N LEU A 44 2.66 -5.63 17.13
CA LEU A 44 2.51 -7.08 17.05
C LEU A 44 3.52 -7.71 16.09
N VAL A 45 4.36 -6.92 15.42
CA VAL A 45 5.41 -7.44 14.54
C VAL A 45 6.53 -8.01 15.40
N THR A 46 6.91 -9.26 15.11
CA THR A 46 7.92 -10.01 15.87
C THR A 46 9.06 -10.42 14.96
N PRO A 47 10.33 -10.38 15.41
CA PRO A 47 11.45 -10.90 14.64
C PRO A 47 11.23 -12.38 14.25
N PRO A 48 11.60 -12.78 13.03
CA PRO A 48 11.47 -14.16 12.58
C PRO A 48 12.34 -15.11 13.40
N THR A 49 11.78 -16.27 13.75
CA THR A 49 12.51 -17.38 14.38
C THR A 49 12.57 -18.56 13.41
N THR A 50 13.77 -19.05 13.14
CA THR A 50 13.96 -20.21 12.25
C THR A 50 13.83 -21.52 13.03
N VAL A 51 12.91 -22.37 12.61
CA VAL A 51 12.71 -23.72 13.17
C VAL A 51 13.01 -24.77 12.10
N ARG A 52 13.75 -25.82 12.46
CA ARG A 52 13.99 -26.95 11.55
C ARG A 52 13.00 -28.08 11.82
N LEU A 53 12.24 -28.47 10.80
CA LEU A 53 11.29 -29.58 10.85
C LEU A 53 11.53 -30.50 9.65
N LEU A 54 11.67 -31.81 9.89
CA LEU A 54 11.89 -32.83 8.85
C LEU A 54 13.05 -32.49 7.89
N GLY A 55 14.14 -31.91 8.41
CA GLY A 55 15.31 -31.52 7.63
C GLY A 55 15.15 -30.22 6.83
N ARG A 56 14.00 -29.53 6.91
CA ARG A 56 13.76 -28.22 6.27
C ARG A 56 13.70 -27.10 7.31
N ALA A 57 14.25 -25.94 6.96
CA ALA A 57 14.16 -24.73 7.77
C ALA A 57 12.88 -23.95 7.41
N PHE A 58 12.14 -23.55 8.43
CA PHE A 58 10.92 -22.74 8.32
C PHE A 58 11.09 -21.48 9.15
N THR A 59 10.70 -20.35 8.58
CA THR A 59 10.63 -19.07 9.27
C THR A 59 9.27 -18.95 9.94
N ILE A 60 9.24 -18.62 11.23
CA ILE A 60 8.00 -18.40 11.98
C ILE A 60 8.05 -17.01 12.61
N SER A 61 7.06 -16.19 12.26
CA SER A 61 6.79 -14.88 12.86
C SER A 61 5.28 -14.61 12.77
N VAL A 62 4.80 -13.57 13.46
CA VAL A 62 3.42 -13.10 13.26
C VAL A 62 3.18 -12.73 11.79
N THR A 63 4.16 -12.09 11.13
CA THR A 63 4.09 -11.77 9.69
C THR A 63 3.91 -13.01 8.82
N GLU A 64 4.64 -14.09 9.10
CA GLU A 64 4.52 -15.34 8.35
C GLU A 64 3.13 -15.97 8.50
N VAL A 65 2.59 -15.95 9.71
CA VAL A 65 1.23 -16.45 9.98
C VAL A 65 0.18 -15.60 9.26
N MET A 66 0.29 -14.27 9.32
CA MET A 66 -0.63 -13.35 8.64
C MET A 66 -0.54 -13.49 7.12
N SER A 67 0.66 -13.60 6.57
CA SER A 67 0.90 -13.79 5.13
C SER A 67 0.31 -15.12 4.65
N PHE A 68 0.52 -16.20 5.40
CA PHE A 68 -0.07 -17.51 5.08
C PHE A 68 -1.61 -17.43 5.01
N PHE A 69 -2.26 -16.82 6.01
CA PHE A 69 -3.72 -16.71 6.00
C PHE A 69 -4.23 -15.77 4.91
N TYR A 70 -3.53 -14.68 4.63
CA TYR A 70 -3.84 -13.79 3.52
C TYR A 70 -3.86 -14.54 2.18
N ASP A 71 -2.79 -15.29 1.88
CA ASP A 71 -2.65 -16.03 0.61
C ASP A 71 -3.57 -17.26 0.51
N SER A 72 -4.00 -17.80 1.65
CA SER A 72 -4.86 -19.00 1.69
C SER A 72 -6.29 -18.77 1.15
N LEU A 73 -6.68 -17.52 0.86
CA LEU A 73 -8.03 -17.15 0.39
C LEU A 73 -8.54 -18.05 -0.73
N TYR A 74 -7.69 -18.38 -1.71
CA TYR A 74 -8.07 -19.12 -2.91
C TYR A 74 -8.50 -20.57 -2.63
N LEU A 75 -8.14 -21.14 -1.49
CA LEU A 75 -8.46 -22.52 -1.13
C LEU A 75 -9.91 -22.67 -0.62
N TYR A 76 -10.38 -21.73 0.19
CA TYR A 76 -11.71 -21.78 0.81
C TYR A 76 -12.89 -21.85 -0.17
N PRO A 77 -12.98 -21.04 -1.24
CA PRO A 77 -14.10 -21.11 -2.16
C PRO A 77 -14.14 -22.43 -2.92
N ILE A 78 -12.97 -23.03 -3.20
CA ILE A 78 -12.88 -24.36 -3.82
C ILE A 78 -13.48 -25.40 -2.87
N VAL A 79 -13.11 -25.37 -1.58
CA VAL A 79 -13.64 -26.31 -0.58
C VAL A 79 -15.15 -26.17 -0.40
N ILE A 80 -15.67 -24.94 -0.23
CA ILE A 80 -17.12 -24.72 -0.09
C ILE A 80 -17.86 -25.17 -1.35
N GLY A 81 -17.38 -24.76 -2.53
CA GLY A 81 -17.97 -25.14 -3.80
C GLY A 81 -18.00 -26.65 -4.01
N MET A 82 -16.88 -27.34 -3.75
CA MET A 82 -16.76 -28.78 -3.88
C MET A 82 -17.67 -29.53 -2.90
N VAL A 83 -17.75 -29.10 -1.64
CA VAL A 83 -18.62 -29.75 -0.66
C VAL A 83 -20.09 -29.58 -1.03
N LEU A 84 -20.53 -28.39 -1.46
CA LEU A 84 -21.90 -28.18 -1.93
C LEU A 84 -22.22 -29.01 -3.17
N TYR A 85 -21.29 -29.07 -4.12
CA TYR A 85 -21.44 -29.84 -5.35
C TYR A 85 -21.55 -31.35 -5.08
N LEU A 86 -20.62 -31.91 -4.28
CA LEU A 86 -20.60 -33.33 -3.93
C LEU A 86 -21.80 -33.75 -3.08
N GLN A 87 -22.38 -32.83 -2.30
CA GLN A 87 -23.64 -33.07 -1.57
C GLN A 87 -24.89 -32.97 -2.45
N GLY A 88 -24.75 -32.66 -3.75
CA GLY A 88 -25.88 -32.45 -4.66
C GLY A 88 -26.67 -31.16 -4.41
N ARG A 89 -26.13 -30.23 -3.61
CA ARG A 89 -26.78 -28.97 -3.19
C ARG A 89 -26.58 -27.87 -4.23
N MET A 90 -27.08 -28.14 -5.44
CA MET A 90 -26.81 -27.31 -6.62
C MET A 90 -27.37 -25.89 -6.52
N ARG A 91 -28.47 -25.70 -5.80
CA ARG A 91 -29.06 -24.37 -5.59
C ARG A 91 -28.13 -23.49 -4.76
N GLU A 92 -27.66 -24.01 -3.63
CA GLU A 92 -26.74 -23.31 -2.74
C GLU A 92 -25.38 -23.09 -3.42
N PHE A 93 -24.90 -24.08 -4.17
CA PHE A 93 -23.69 -23.96 -4.97
C PHE A 93 -23.77 -22.79 -5.97
N ARG A 94 -24.86 -22.70 -6.76
CA ARG A 94 -25.06 -21.59 -7.71
C ARG A 94 -25.16 -20.25 -7.00
N THR A 95 -25.91 -20.17 -5.90
CA THR A 95 -26.07 -18.94 -5.12
C THR A 95 -24.73 -18.46 -4.57
N PHE A 96 -23.91 -19.39 -4.05
CA PHE A 96 -22.57 -19.10 -3.55
C PHE A 96 -21.65 -18.58 -4.67
N LEU A 97 -21.58 -19.31 -5.78
CA LEU A 97 -20.73 -18.96 -6.90
C LEU A 97 -21.12 -17.59 -7.48
N LEU A 98 -22.43 -17.32 -7.60
CA LEU A 98 -22.94 -16.03 -8.06
C LEU A 98 -22.53 -14.90 -7.11
N ALA A 99 -22.73 -15.07 -5.79
CA ALA A 99 -22.32 -14.08 -4.80
C ALA A 99 -20.82 -13.78 -4.86
N PHE A 100 -20.00 -14.83 -4.93
CA PHE A 100 -18.55 -14.71 -4.98
C PHE A 100 -18.07 -13.98 -6.26
N VAL A 101 -18.57 -14.39 -7.42
CA VAL A 101 -18.16 -13.83 -8.72
C VAL A 101 -18.64 -12.39 -8.89
N VAL A 102 -19.91 -12.10 -8.58
CA VAL A 102 -20.48 -10.75 -8.73
C VAL A 102 -19.83 -9.78 -7.75
N ALA A 103 -19.56 -10.19 -6.50
CA ALA A 103 -18.81 -9.37 -5.56
C ALA A 103 -17.41 -9.01 -6.10
N GLY A 104 -16.73 -9.96 -6.76
CA GLY A 104 -15.45 -9.71 -7.44
C GLY A 104 -15.55 -8.61 -8.49
N TYR A 105 -16.51 -8.71 -9.41
CA TYR A 105 -16.71 -7.70 -10.45
C TYR A 105 -17.09 -6.33 -9.89
N VAL A 106 -17.95 -6.28 -8.86
CA VAL A 106 -18.32 -5.01 -8.22
C VAL A 106 -17.13 -4.40 -7.49
N GLY A 107 -16.26 -5.22 -6.88
CA GLY A 107 -14.99 -4.74 -6.34
C GLY A 107 -14.06 -4.18 -7.41
N TYR A 108 -13.95 -4.81 -8.58
CA TYR A 108 -13.15 -4.27 -9.70
C TYR A 108 -13.69 -2.93 -10.21
N VAL A 109 -15.01 -2.76 -10.24
CA VAL A 109 -15.63 -1.45 -10.52
C VAL A 109 -15.27 -0.45 -9.42
N GLY A 110 -15.25 -0.88 -8.16
CA GLY A 110 -14.77 -0.08 -7.03
C GLY A 110 -13.35 0.43 -7.23
N TYR A 111 -12.43 -0.41 -7.69
CA TYR A 111 -11.04 -0.01 -7.99
C TYR A 111 -10.94 1.09 -9.05
N VAL A 112 -11.87 1.13 -10.00
CA VAL A 112 -11.93 2.17 -11.04
C VAL A 112 -12.56 3.46 -10.50
N ILE A 113 -13.60 3.35 -9.67
CA ILE A 113 -14.30 4.51 -9.11
C ILE A 113 -13.47 5.18 -8.02
N VAL A 114 -12.78 4.42 -7.19
CA VAL A 114 -11.96 4.92 -6.07
C VAL A 114 -10.57 4.26 -6.16
N PRO A 115 -9.72 4.69 -7.10
CA PRO A 115 -8.33 4.24 -7.18
C PRO A 115 -7.55 4.59 -5.90
N VAL A 116 -7.10 3.55 -5.20
CA VAL A 116 -6.34 3.62 -3.94
C VAL A 116 -5.23 2.58 -4.00
N ILE A 117 -4.02 2.97 -3.60
CA ILE A 117 -2.82 2.11 -3.60
C ILE A 117 -2.57 1.44 -2.25
N GLY A 118 -3.06 2.03 -1.15
CA GLY A 118 -3.02 1.43 0.17
C GLY A 118 -1.88 1.93 1.06
N PRO A 119 -1.97 1.66 2.38
CA PRO A 119 -1.04 2.19 3.40
C PRO A 119 0.43 1.92 3.14
N ALA A 120 0.73 0.69 2.70
CA ALA A 120 2.04 0.23 2.30
C ALA A 120 2.72 1.23 1.37
N PHE A 121 2.03 1.72 0.32
CA PHE A 121 2.64 2.61 -0.66
C PHE A 121 2.42 4.09 -0.34
N TYR A 122 1.30 4.46 0.29
CA TYR A 122 0.94 5.86 0.50
C TYR A 122 1.73 6.54 1.64
N TYR A 123 2.03 5.84 2.75
CA TYR A 123 2.76 6.42 3.89
C TYR A 123 3.74 5.43 4.54
N SER A 124 4.49 4.70 3.71
CA SER A 124 5.49 3.73 4.20
C SER A 124 6.46 4.31 5.24
N GLY A 125 6.74 5.61 5.18
CA GLY A 125 7.63 6.32 6.10
C GLY A 125 7.15 6.44 7.55
N LEU A 126 5.86 6.20 7.83
CA LEU A 126 5.33 6.23 9.20
C LEU A 126 5.58 4.91 9.95
N TYR A 127 6.14 3.90 9.29
CA TYR A 127 6.35 2.58 9.89
C TYR A 127 7.74 2.41 10.47
N GLU A 128 7.82 2.19 11.78
CA GLU A 128 9.06 2.00 12.52
C GLU A 128 9.58 0.56 12.51
N VAL A 129 8.75 -0.39 12.04
CA VAL A 129 9.06 -1.83 12.07
C VAL A 129 8.86 -2.50 10.71
N ASP A 130 9.94 -3.04 10.15
CA ASP A 130 10.02 -3.82 8.91
C ASP A 130 9.32 -5.18 9.08
N LEU A 131 8.44 -5.53 8.15
CA LEU A 131 7.61 -6.73 8.26
C LEU A 131 8.40 -8.04 8.06
N ALA A 132 9.46 -8.03 7.24
CA ALA A 132 10.24 -9.24 6.95
C ALA A 132 11.19 -9.60 8.11
N THR A 133 11.84 -8.59 8.68
CA THR A 133 12.86 -8.75 9.72
C THR A 133 12.32 -8.53 11.13
N GLY A 134 11.15 -7.91 11.26
CA GLY A 134 10.56 -7.50 12.53
C GLY A 134 11.39 -6.48 13.29
N ARG A 135 12.30 -5.76 12.62
CA ARG A 135 13.23 -4.79 13.22
C ARG A 135 13.55 -3.65 12.25
N GLY A 136 13.73 -2.44 12.78
CA GLY A 136 14.10 -1.28 11.98
C GLY A 136 12.96 -0.79 11.09
N VAL A 137 13.15 0.33 10.40
CA VAL A 137 12.08 1.02 9.65
C VAL A 137 11.67 0.22 8.41
N ASP A 138 10.36 0.05 8.21
CA ASP A 138 9.83 -0.64 7.04
C ASP A 138 9.97 0.24 5.81
N ARG A 139 10.61 -0.29 4.78
CA ARG A 139 10.55 0.28 3.45
C ARG A 139 10.21 -0.83 2.51
N LEU A 140 9.09 -0.67 1.82
CA LEU A 140 8.71 -1.53 0.70
C LEU A 140 9.70 -1.48 -0.48
N GLY A 141 10.85 -0.83 -0.33
CA GLY A 141 12.04 -0.99 -1.13
C GLY A 141 13.03 -1.96 -0.46
N GLU A 142 13.06 -3.19 -0.96
CA GLU A 142 14.20 -4.10 -0.90
C GLU A 142 14.64 -4.60 0.50
N THR A 143 13.80 -5.38 1.18
CA THR A 143 14.31 -6.59 1.84
C THR A 143 14.63 -7.65 0.78
N ARG A 144 15.58 -7.33 -0.10
CA ARG A 144 16.26 -8.29 -0.94
C ARG A 144 17.25 -9.01 -0.03
N SER A 145 16.78 -10.04 0.68
CA SER A 145 17.70 -10.99 1.31
C SER A 145 18.49 -11.65 0.18
N GLU A 146 19.70 -11.15 -0.07
CA GLU A 146 20.70 -11.82 -0.93
C GLU A 146 21.17 -13.15 -0.32
N ASP A 147 20.78 -13.42 0.93
CA ASP A 147 20.98 -14.72 1.56
C ASP A 147 20.16 -15.80 0.84
N LYS A 148 20.88 -16.57 0.04
CA LYS A 148 20.44 -17.81 -0.63
C LYS A 148 19.97 -18.91 0.32
N ASP A 149 20.07 -18.70 1.63
CA ASP A 149 19.47 -19.57 2.64
C ASP A 149 18.00 -19.17 2.85
N ASP A 150 17.22 -19.24 1.76
CA ASP A 150 15.77 -19.05 1.72
C ASP A 150 15.10 -20.15 2.58
N ALA A 151 15.05 -19.95 3.91
CA ALA A 151 14.00 -20.58 4.70
C ALA A 151 12.65 -20.13 4.12
N THR A 152 11.76 -21.08 3.84
CA THR A 152 10.50 -20.85 3.12
C THR A 152 9.68 -19.76 3.83
N SER A 153 9.72 -18.52 3.34
CA SER A 153 8.96 -17.37 3.84
C SER A 153 7.78 -17.10 2.91
N PHE A 154 6.57 -17.15 3.46
CA PHE A 154 5.34 -16.80 2.74
C PHE A 154 5.30 -15.31 2.43
N TYR A 155 5.74 -14.46 3.37
CA TYR A 155 5.76 -13.01 3.16
C TYR A 155 6.65 -12.61 1.99
N LEU A 156 7.89 -13.11 1.94
CA LEU A 156 8.83 -12.80 0.86
C LEU A 156 8.36 -13.43 -0.47
N LEU A 157 7.75 -14.61 -0.44
CA LEU A 157 7.16 -15.20 -1.64
C LEU A 157 6.03 -14.32 -2.19
N ALA A 158 5.13 -13.86 -1.33
CA ALA A 158 4.03 -12.97 -1.72
C ALA A 158 4.53 -11.64 -2.28
N GLN A 159 5.58 -11.05 -1.68
CA GLN A 159 6.23 -9.86 -2.23
C GLN A 159 6.86 -10.10 -3.61
N ARG A 160 7.56 -11.23 -3.81
CA ARG A 160 8.17 -11.59 -5.10
C ARG A 160 7.11 -11.76 -6.20
N LEU A 161 5.94 -12.32 -5.86
CA LEU A 161 4.82 -12.46 -6.80
C LEU A 161 4.12 -11.11 -7.09
N SER A 162 4.12 -10.21 -6.11
CA SER A 162 3.44 -8.91 -6.17
C SER A 162 4.36 -7.76 -6.61
N ASP A 163 5.58 -8.05 -7.08
CA ASP A 163 6.55 -7.05 -7.50
C ASP A 163 6.00 -6.18 -8.66
N LYS A 164 6.48 -4.94 -8.78
CA LYS A 164 6.08 -3.98 -9.82
C LYS A 164 6.26 -4.56 -11.23
N SER A 165 7.22 -5.46 -11.40
CA SER A 165 7.43 -6.21 -12.65
C SER A 165 6.20 -7.04 -13.06
N SER A 166 5.42 -7.55 -12.11
CA SER A 166 4.15 -8.26 -12.33
C SER A 166 3.03 -7.35 -12.83
N TYR A 167 3.15 -6.04 -12.63
CA TYR A 167 2.14 -5.03 -12.98
C TYR A 167 2.61 -4.04 -14.05
N GLY A 168 3.54 -4.46 -14.91
CA GLY A 168 4.05 -3.60 -16.00
C GLY A 168 4.79 -2.35 -15.51
N GLY A 169 5.35 -2.39 -14.30
CA GLY A 169 6.11 -1.30 -13.67
C GLY A 169 5.25 -0.29 -12.89
N GLN A 170 3.93 -0.50 -12.78
CA GLN A 170 3.02 0.40 -12.06
C GLN A 170 2.64 -0.14 -10.68
N ILE A 171 2.32 0.76 -9.75
CA ILE A 171 1.78 0.39 -8.43
C ILE A 171 0.29 0.01 -8.61
N PRO A 172 -0.15 -1.16 -8.13
CA PRO A 172 -1.54 -1.58 -8.28
C PRO A 172 -2.47 -0.66 -7.47
N ARG A 173 -3.57 -0.23 -8.09
CA ARG A 173 -4.62 0.63 -7.50
C ARG A 173 -5.87 -0.20 -7.22
N ASN A 174 -5.80 -1.05 -6.20
CA ASN A 174 -6.75 -2.16 -6.00
C ASN A 174 -7.16 -2.35 -4.54
N CYS A 175 -7.16 -1.28 -3.74
CA CYS A 175 -7.49 -1.37 -2.32
C CYS A 175 -8.99 -1.25 -2.03
N TYR A 176 -9.69 -0.28 -2.63
CA TYR A 176 -11.09 0.01 -2.30
C TYR A 176 -12.10 -0.59 -3.28
N PRO A 177 -13.09 -1.40 -2.82
CA PRO A 177 -13.22 -2.00 -1.50
C PRO A 177 -12.36 -3.27 -1.39
N SER A 178 -12.02 -3.68 -0.16
CA SER A 178 -11.16 -4.85 0.06
C SER A 178 -11.85 -6.15 -0.38
N LEU A 179 -11.42 -6.73 -1.51
CA LEU A 179 -11.94 -8.01 -2.00
C LEU A 179 -11.54 -9.21 -1.12
N HIS A 180 -10.39 -9.17 -0.46
CA HIS A 180 -10.00 -10.18 0.52
C HIS A 180 -11.03 -10.25 1.65
N THR A 181 -11.43 -9.08 2.18
CA THR A 181 -12.48 -9.01 3.18
C THR A 181 -13.84 -9.39 2.62
N ALA A 182 -14.22 -8.90 1.43
CA ALA A 182 -15.51 -9.22 0.83
C ALA A 182 -15.69 -10.72 0.62
N TRP A 183 -14.71 -11.38 0.01
CA TRP A 183 -14.73 -12.82 -0.19
C TRP A 183 -14.64 -13.59 1.12
N GLY A 184 -13.78 -13.18 2.06
CA GLY A 184 -13.70 -13.78 3.40
C GLY A 184 -15.03 -13.77 4.14
N VAL A 185 -15.75 -12.64 4.12
CA VAL A 185 -17.07 -12.51 4.76
C VAL A 185 -18.14 -13.32 4.02
N ILE A 186 -18.12 -13.37 2.68
CA ILE A 186 -19.03 -14.26 1.91
C ILE A 186 -18.81 -15.72 2.32
N LEU A 187 -17.56 -16.16 2.43
CA LEU A 187 -17.21 -17.53 2.85
C LEU A 187 -17.75 -17.83 4.26
N LEU A 188 -17.63 -16.89 5.21
CA LEU A 188 -18.22 -17.02 6.55
C LEU A 188 -19.75 -17.09 6.52
N ILE A 189 -20.41 -16.21 5.76
CA ILE A 189 -21.88 -16.19 5.64
C ILE A 189 -22.41 -17.50 5.07
N PHE A 190 -21.82 -17.98 3.98
CA PHE A 190 -22.28 -19.19 3.29
C PHE A 190 -21.93 -20.46 4.07
N SER A 191 -20.76 -20.52 4.70
CA SER A 191 -20.42 -21.65 5.58
C SER A 191 -21.32 -21.69 6.81
N TRP A 192 -21.65 -20.55 7.44
CA TRP A 192 -22.62 -20.51 8.53
C TRP A 192 -23.99 -21.01 8.10
N ARG A 193 -24.47 -20.52 6.94
CA ARG A 193 -25.83 -20.78 6.45
C ARG A 193 -26.03 -22.21 5.95
N TYR A 194 -25.01 -22.79 5.32
CA TYR A 194 -25.16 -24.06 4.60
C TYR A 194 -24.26 -25.18 5.14
N LEU A 195 -23.08 -24.88 5.68
CA LEU A 195 -22.04 -25.86 6.03
C LEU A 195 -21.49 -25.60 7.45
N ARG A 196 -22.37 -25.62 8.46
CA ARG A 196 -22.08 -25.15 9.83
C ARG A 196 -20.84 -25.78 10.49
N LYS A 197 -20.48 -27.02 10.13
CA LYS A 197 -19.22 -27.65 10.59
C LYS A 197 -17.99 -26.96 10.01
N LEU A 198 -18.00 -26.64 8.71
CA LEU A 198 -16.92 -25.89 8.06
C LEU A 198 -16.82 -24.46 8.57
N PHE A 199 -17.94 -23.85 8.96
CA PHE A 199 -17.91 -22.52 9.57
C PHE A 199 -16.96 -22.45 10.76
N TYR A 200 -17.05 -23.39 11.70
CA TYR A 200 -16.17 -23.38 12.88
C TYR A 200 -14.70 -23.63 12.53
N VAL A 201 -14.43 -24.41 11.47
CA VAL A 201 -13.08 -24.62 10.95
C VAL A 201 -12.53 -23.37 10.27
N PHE A 202 -13.37 -22.65 9.53
CA PHE A 202 -12.97 -21.47 8.76
C PHE A 202 -13.03 -20.17 9.55
N LEU A 203 -13.70 -20.14 10.70
CA LEU A 203 -13.89 -18.93 11.49
C LEU A 203 -12.57 -18.25 11.84
N VAL A 204 -11.66 -19.00 12.47
CA VAL A 204 -10.36 -18.44 12.89
C VAL A 204 -9.49 -18.07 11.67
N PRO A 205 -9.28 -18.96 10.67
CA PRO A 205 -8.50 -18.60 9.49
C PRO A 205 -9.03 -17.39 8.72
N LEU A 206 -10.34 -17.25 8.55
CA LEU A 206 -10.93 -16.13 7.82
C LEU A 206 -10.90 -14.82 8.61
N ILE A 207 -11.00 -14.88 9.95
CA ILE A 207 -10.76 -13.68 10.80
C ILE A 207 -9.29 -13.25 10.68
N LEU A 208 -8.35 -14.19 10.70
CA LEU A 208 -6.92 -13.89 10.54
C LEU A 208 -6.61 -13.35 9.14
N LEU A 209 -7.25 -13.88 8.10
CA LEU A 209 -7.16 -13.35 6.74
C LEU A 209 -7.62 -11.88 6.68
N ILE A 210 -8.77 -11.55 7.29
CA ILE A 210 -9.27 -10.17 7.33
C ILE A 210 -8.31 -9.28 8.12
N ALA A 211 -7.83 -9.71 9.28
CA ALA A 211 -6.84 -8.97 10.06
C ALA A 211 -5.51 -8.78 9.28
N ALA A 212 -5.10 -9.78 8.50
CA ALA A 212 -3.90 -9.74 7.69
C ALA A 212 -3.95 -8.64 6.61
N THR A 213 -5.14 -8.30 6.09
CA THR A 213 -5.28 -7.22 5.08
C THR A 213 -4.76 -5.87 5.59
N SER A 214 -5.01 -5.52 6.85
CA SER A 214 -4.48 -4.31 7.48
C SER A 214 -3.12 -4.52 8.14
N TYR A 215 -2.87 -5.68 8.76
CA TYR A 215 -1.57 -5.98 9.38
C TYR A 215 -0.42 -5.91 8.37
N LEU A 216 -0.63 -6.46 7.17
CA LEU A 216 0.34 -6.44 6.07
C LEU A 216 0.33 -5.11 5.30
N ARG A 217 -0.41 -4.11 5.79
CA ARG A 217 -0.44 -2.72 5.28
C ARG A 217 -1.03 -2.58 3.87
N TRP A 218 -1.78 -3.58 3.40
CA TRP A 218 -2.40 -3.52 2.08
C TRP A 218 -3.68 -2.68 2.03
N HIS A 219 -4.41 -2.59 3.14
CA HIS A 219 -5.73 -1.97 3.17
C HIS A 219 -5.93 -1.04 4.36
N TYR A 220 -6.61 0.08 4.10
CA TYR A 220 -7.21 0.94 5.10
C TYR A 220 -8.36 0.22 5.82
N VAL A 221 -8.71 0.68 7.02
CA VAL A 221 -9.87 0.13 7.76
C VAL A 221 -11.17 0.38 7.00
N THR A 222 -11.28 1.55 6.35
CA THR A 222 -12.41 1.90 5.48
C THR A 222 -12.58 0.90 4.36
N ASP A 223 -11.49 0.46 3.70
CA ASP A 223 -11.54 -0.55 2.64
C ASP A 223 -12.07 -1.89 3.15
N VAL A 224 -11.65 -2.27 4.36
CA VAL A 224 -12.05 -3.52 5.04
C VAL A 224 -13.54 -3.47 5.37
N VAL A 225 -14.03 -2.37 5.95
CA VAL A 225 -15.46 -2.19 6.26
C VAL A 225 -16.29 -2.15 4.98
N ALA A 226 -15.84 -1.43 3.96
CA ALA A 226 -16.50 -1.38 2.65
C ALA A 226 -16.60 -2.78 2.02
N GLY A 227 -15.53 -3.59 2.10
CA GLY A 227 -15.51 -4.98 1.65
C GLY A 227 -16.49 -5.87 2.42
N ALA A 228 -16.54 -5.77 3.74
CA ALA A 228 -17.50 -6.52 4.57
C ALA A 228 -18.95 -6.14 4.25
N PHE A 229 -19.21 -4.86 3.98
CA PHE A 229 -20.52 -4.36 3.57
C PHE A 229 -20.90 -4.80 2.16
N LEU A 230 -19.96 -4.78 1.21
CA LEU A 230 -20.14 -5.36 -0.11
C LEU A 230 -20.55 -6.84 -0.01
N ALA A 231 -19.89 -7.61 0.85
CA ALA A 231 -20.23 -9.02 1.09
C ALA A 231 -21.66 -9.22 1.61
N MET A 232 -22.09 -8.41 2.59
CA MET A 232 -23.45 -8.48 3.14
C MET A 232 -24.51 -8.12 2.10
N PHE A 233 -24.27 -7.06 1.34
CA PHE A 233 -25.15 -6.62 0.25
C PHE A 233 -25.25 -7.70 -0.83
N MET A 234 -24.12 -8.21 -1.33
CA MET A 234 -24.10 -9.21 -2.40
C MET A 234 -24.71 -10.54 -1.96
N SER A 235 -24.43 -11.01 -0.74
CA SER A 235 -25.02 -12.24 -0.21
C SER A 235 -26.56 -12.18 -0.13
N THR A 236 -27.11 -10.98 0.08
CA THR A 236 -28.56 -10.76 0.17
C THR A 236 -29.19 -10.61 -1.20
N VAL A 237 -28.61 -9.78 -2.06
CA VAL A 237 -29.12 -9.53 -3.42
C VAL A 237 -29.10 -10.80 -4.25
N THR A 238 -28.01 -11.58 -4.22
CA THR A 238 -27.92 -12.84 -4.98
C THR A 238 -28.88 -13.90 -4.47
N SER A 239 -29.11 -13.99 -3.15
CA SER A 239 -30.13 -14.87 -2.58
C SER A 239 -31.54 -14.49 -3.04
N TRP A 240 -31.82 -13.21 -3.24
CA TRP A 240 -33.10 -12.74 -3.76
C TRP A 240 -33.22 -13.00 -5.26
N PHE A 241 -32.16 -12.75 -6.02
CA PHE A 241 -32.09 -13.04 -7.45
C PHE A 241 -32.33 -14.52 -7.75
N GLU A 242 -31.70 -15.44 -7.01
CA GLU A 242 -31.93 -16.89 -7.20
C GLU A 242 -33.39 -17.28 -6.93
N GLN A 243 -34.02 -16.74 -5.88
CA GLN A 243 -35.44 -16.98 -5.60
C GLN A 243 -36.36 -16.44 -6.71
N PHE A 244 -36.05 -15.25 -7.22
CA PHE A 244 -36.78 -14.65 -8.33
C PHE A 244 -36.64 -15.50 -9.60
N TRP A 245 -35.42 -15.95 -9.90
CA TRP A 245 -35.11 -16.79 -11.06
C TRP A 245 -35.81 -18.16 -11.00
N GLU A 246 -35.87 -18.78 -9.83
CA GLU A 246 -36.61 -20.03 -9.64
C GLU A 246 -38.12 -19.87 -9.85
N ARG A 247 -38.70 -18.77 -9.35
CA ARG A 247 -40.12 -18.45 -9.59
C ARG A 247 -40.41 -18.29 -11.07
N LEU A 248 -39.52 -17.62 -11.82
CA LEU A 248 -39.65 -17.50 -13.27
C LEU A 248 -39.58 -18.85 -13.99
N ARG A 249 -38.82 -19.81 -13.46
CA ARG A 249 -38.73 -21.18 -14.00
C ARG A 249 -39.87 -22.10 -13.54
N GLY A 250 -40.85 -21.59 -12.80
CA GLY A 250 -41.97 -22.38 -12.30
C GLY A 250 -41.57 -23.40 -11.22
N VAL A 251 -40.41 -23.23 -10.58
CA VAL A 251 -40.00 -24.07 -9.44
C VAL A 251 -40.75 -23.58 -8.20
N GLU A 252 -41.54 -24.45 -7.57
CA GLU A 252 -42.19 -24.13 -6.30
C GLU A 252 -41.13 -23.90 -5.22
N VAL A 253 -40.94 -22.64 -4.84
CA VAL A 253 -40.10 -22.28 -3.68
C VAL A 253 -40.94 -22.55 -2.44
N PRO A 254 -40.49 -23.42 -1.51
CA PRO A 254 -41.21 -23.67 -0.26
C PRO A 254 -41.54 -22.35 0.42
N ALA A 255 -42.79 -22.16 0.84
CA ALA A 255 -43.20 -21.00 1.60
C ALA A 255 -42.44 -20.99 2.93
N GLY A 256 -41.28 -20.33 2.97
CA GLY A 256 -40.54 -20.11 4.20
C GLY A 256 -41.43 -19.41 5.21
N GLU A 257 -41.22 -19.71 6.50
CA GLU A 257 -41.93 -19.08 7.62
C GLU A 257 -42.14 -17.58 7.35
N ARG A 258 -43.39 -17.11 7.37
CA ARG A 258 -43.72 -15.69 7.24
C ARG A 258 -43.01 -14.93 8.36
N GLN A 259 -41.84 -14.37 8.06
CA GLN A 259 -41.16 -13.47 8.98
C GLN A 259 -42.07 -12.25 9.21
N SER A 260 -42.22 -11.86 10.48
CA SER A 260 -42.96 -10.64 10.82
C SER A 260 -42.38 -9.45 10.05
N GLY A 261 -43.23 -8.49 9.69
CA GLY A 261 -42.84 -7.32 8.89
C GLY A 261 -41.60 -6.61 9.48
N LEU A 262 -41.53 -6.50 10.81
CA LEU A 262 -40.41 -5.90 11.52
C LEU A 262 -39.08 -6.65 11.31
N LYS A 263 -39.07 -7.99 11.41
CA LYS A 263 -37.85 -8.80 11.19
C LYS A 263 -37.38 -8.74 9.74
N LYS A 264 -38.32 -8.70 8.80
CA LYS A 264 -38.03 -8.51 7.37
C LYS A 264 -37.41 -7.14 7.10
N TRP A 265 -37.98 -6.07 7.66
CA TRP A 265 -37.45 -4.71 7.51
C TRP A 265 -36.07 -4.55 8.16
N ALA A 266 -35.88 -5.06 9.37
CA ALA A 266 -34.57 -5.05 10.04
C ALA A 266 -33.48 -5.71 9.18
N ARG A 267 -33.80 -6.86 8.55
CA ARG A 267 -32.88 -7.54 7.65
C ARG A 267 -32.54 -6.72 6.40
N ILE A 268 -33.53 -6.05 5.80
CA ILE A 268 -33.31 -5.18 4.64
C ILE A 268 -32.41 -4.00 5.03
N VAL A 269 -32.67 -3.36 6.17
CA VAL A 269 -31.86 -2.23 6.65
C VAL A 269 -30.41 -2.67 6.85
N VAL A 270 -30.19 -3.75 7.62
CA VAL A 270 -28.85 -4.21 7.99
C VAL A 270 -28.06 -4.78 6.81
N SER A 271 -28.71 -5.52 5.92
CA SER A 271 -28.00 -6.23 4.85
C SER A 271 -28.03 -5.51 3.49
N ILE A 272 -28.76 -4.40 3.37
CA ILE A 272 -28.86 -3.64 2.10
C ILE A 272 -28.62 -2.16 2.34
N LEU A 273 -29.48 -1.48 3.11
CA LEU A 273 -29.46 -0.02 3.20
C LEU A 273 -28.20 0.51 3.88
N ILE A 274 -27.79 -0.08 5.00
CA ILE A 274 -26.56 0.31 5.70
C ILE A 274 -25.32 0.04 4.82
N PRO A 275 -25.11 -1.18 4.28
CA PRO A 275 -23.98 -1.45 3.40
C PRO A 275 -23.88 -0.54 2.18
N LEU A 276 -25.01 -0.34 1.49
CA LEU A 276 -25.07 0.51 0.31
C LEU A 276 -24.85 1.97 0.67
N GLY A 277 -25.51 2.44 1.74
CA GLY A 277 -25.38 3.79 2.25
C GLY A 277 -23.95 4.14 2.64
N PHE A 278 -23.24 3.22 3.30
CA PHE A 278 -21.83 3.40 3.64
C PHE A 278 -20.94 3.49 2.40
N ASN A 279 -21.09 2.59 1.42
CA ASN A 279 -20.28 2.65 0.20
C ASN A 279 -20.55 3.93 -0.60
N ILE A 280 -21.82 4.37 -0.67
CA ILE A 280 -22.18 5.66 -1.30
C ILE A 280 -21.60 6.82 -0.50
N PHE A 281 -21.63 6.76 0.83
CA PHE A 281 -21.04 7.77 1.69
C PHE A 281 -19.52 7.88 1.47
N VAL A 282 -18.79 6.77 1.43
CA VAL A 282 -17.34 6.79 1.19
C VAL A 282 -17.03 7.37 -0.20
N ILE A 283 -17.75 6.94 -1.25
CA ILE A 283 -17.58 7.50 -2.59
C ILE A 283 -17.90 9.01 -2.58
N GLY A 284 -19.01 9.42 -1.97
CA GLY A 284 -19.38 10.82 -1.86
C GLY A 284 -18.34 11.63 -1.08
N TYR A 285 -17.82 11.09 0.03
CA TYR A 285 -16.75 11.68 0.81
C TYR A 285 -15.53 11.90 -0.07
N VAL A 286 -14.99 10.83 -0.68
CA VAL A 286 -13.83 10.88 -1.57
C VAL A 286 -13.99 11.97 -2.64
N TYR A 287 -15.10 11.99 -3.37
CA TYR A 287 -15.27 12.95 -4.47
C TYR A 287 -15.59 14.38 -4.02
N THR A 288 -15.99 14.59 -2.76
CA THR A 288 -16.19 15.94 -2.20
C THR A 288 -14.96 16.45 -1.46
N SER A 289 -14.16 15.53 -0.92
CA SER A 289 -12.94 15.79 -0.19
C SER A 289 -11.77 16.00 -1.17
N ASP A 290 -11.71 15.24 -2.27
CA ASP A 290 -10.60 15.23 -3.24
C ASP A 290 -10.58 16.39 -4.25
N SER A 291 -11.28 17.49 -3.99
CA SER A 291 -11.00 18.74 -4.70
C SER A 291 -9.66 19.30 -4.17
N GLY A 292 -8.74 19.70 -5.05
CA GLY A 292 -7.33 20.05 -4.75
C GLY A 292 -7.03 21.00 -3.56
N SER A 293 -8.05 21.53 -2.88
CA SER A 293 -8.01 22.23 -1.60
C SER A 293 -7.63 21.37 -0.37
N GLN A 294 -7.81 20.04 -0.41
CA GLN A 294 -7.47 19.18 0.73
C GLN A 294 -6.00 18.78 0.81
N ARG A 295 -5.25 18.83 -0.30
CA ARG A 295 -3.79 18.68 -0.27
C ARG A 295 -3.13 19.85 0.48
N GLU A 296 -3.70 21.05 0.37
CA GLU A 296 -3.33 22.22 1.18
C GLU A 296 -3.76 22.08 2.65
N ALA A 297 -4.87 21.39 2.94
CA ALA A 297 -5.32 21.13 4.31
C ALA A 297 -4.45 20.06 5.00
N LEU A 298 -4.11 18.97 4.30
CA LEU A 298 -3.21 17.93 4.77
C LEU A 298 -1.79 18.47 4.98
N ALA A 299 -1.30 19.37 4.10
CA ALA A 299 -0.07 20.13 4.31
C ALA A 299 -0.11 21.00 5.58
N ARG A 300 -1.26 21.64 5.88
CA ARG A 300 -1.45 22.40 7.13
C ARG A 300 -1.54 21.49 8.36
N THR A 301 -2.11 20.29 8.24
CA THR A 301 -2.29 19.31 9.33
C THR A 301 -1.01 18.53 9.64
N LEU A 302 -0.18 18.21 8.63
CA LEU A 302 1.15 17.63 8.81
C LEU A 302 2.11 18.59 9.56
N GLY A 303 1.82 19.89 9.51
CA GLY A 303 2.43 20.90 10.39
C GLY A 303 3.97 20.96 10.35
N GLU A 304 4.54 21.52 11.43
CA GLU A 304 6.00 21.79 11.61
C GLU A 304 6.91 20.55 11.50
N SER A 305 6.34 19.34 11.48
CA SER A 305 7.08 18.08 11.39
C SER A 305 7.78 17.91 10.04
N PHE A 306 7.11 18.35 8.96
CA PHE A 306 7.63 18.25 7.59
C PHE A 306 7.63 19.57 6.83
N ILE A 307 6.83 20.56 7.24
CA ILE A 307 6.84 21.89 6.62
C ILE A 307 7.06 22.92 7.73
N ALA A 308 8.22 23.56 7.72
CA ALA A 308 8.59 24.61 8.64
C ALA A 308 8.68 25.97 7.93
N ARG A 309 8.67 27.06 8.70
CA ARG A 309 9.02 28.40 8.17
C ARG A 309 10.52 28.59 7.98
N ASP A 310 11.31 27.90 8.79
CA ASP A 310 12.76 27.96 8.79
C ASP A 310 13.36 26.56 8.75
N VAL A 311 14.45 26.42 8.01
CA VAL A 311 15.25 25.19 8.05
C VAL A 311 16.04 25.17 9.36
N PRO A 312 16.02 24.07 10.14
CA PRO A 312 16.82 23.95 11.35
C PRO A 312 18.31 24.22 11.08
N ALA A 313 19.01 24.74 12.08
CA ALA A 313 20.45 24.99 11.97
C ALA A 313 21.21 23.69 11.66
N ALA A 314 21.76 23.59 10.47
CA ALA A 314 22.56 22.46 10.01
C ALA A 314 24.05 22.69 10.28
N LYS A 315 24.77 21.60 10.62
CA LYS A 315 26.24 21.60 10.72
C LYS A 315 26.84 21.96 9.36
N GLU A 316 28.07 22.48 9.33
CA GLU A 316 28.71 22.89 8.08
C GLU A 316 28.79 21.75 7.04
N GLN A 317 29.03 20.52 7.50
CA GLN A 317 29.12 19.32 6.66
C GLN A 317 27.76 18.85 6.11
N GLU A 318 26.66 19.25 6.74
CA GLU A 318 25.30 18.93 6.31
C GLU A 318 24.79 19.93 5.25
N ARG A 319 25.44 21.09 5.09
CA ARG A 319 24.97 22.13 4.18
C ARG A 319 25.27 21.77 2.73
N VAL A 320 24.26 21.96 1.88
CA VAL A 320 24.35 21.76 0.42
C VAL A 320 24.22 23.12 -0.27
N SER A 321 23.11 23.82 -0.05
CA SER A 321 22.79 25.12 -0.67
C SER A 321 22.80 25.10 -2.21
N ALA A 322 22.30 24.01 -2.81
CA ALA A 322 22.19 23.89 -4.26
C ALA A 322 20.80 24.29 -4.75
N ILE A 323 20.73 25.13 -5.79
CA ILE A 323 19.46 25.64 -6.33
C ILE A 323 19.14 24.97 -7.66
N PHE A 324 17.97 24.33 -7.73
CA PHE A 324 17.42 23.65 -8.90
C PHE A 324 16.40 24.54 -9.61
N GLY A 325 16.58 24.75 -10.91
CA GLY A 325 15.69 25.50 -11.79
C GLY A 325 15.43 26.96 -11.36
N GLY A 326 16.24 27.52 -10.46
CA GLY A 326 15.98 28.81 -9.81
C GLY A 326 14.78 28.81 -8.84
N ALA A 327 14.12 27.67 -8.63
CA ALA A 327 12.83 27.57 -7.95
C ALA A 327 12.90 26.84 -6.61
N VAL A 328 13.88 25.95 -6.42
CA VAL A 328 14.02 25.15 -5.19
C VAL A 328 15.46 25.05 -4.76
N GLU A 329 15.73 25.22 -3.48
CA GLU A 329 17.03 25.00 -2.87
C GLU A 329 17.03 23.68 -2.07
N LEU A 330 18.03 22.82 -2.29
CA LEU A 330 18.41 21.78 -1.33
C LEU A 330 19.33 22.44 -0.30
N VAL A 331 18.81 22.73 0.88
CA VAL A 331 19.49 23.53 1.91
C VAL A 331 20.49 22.67 2.66
N SER A 332 20.06 21.51 3.17
CA SER A 332 20.93 20.61 3.92
C SER A 332 20.52 19.15 3.78
N VAL A 333 21.49 18.26 3.96
CA VAL A 333 21.32 16.81 4.02
C VAL A 333 22.01 16.30 5.29
N ARG A 334 21.27 15.59 6.13
CA ARG A 334 21.78 14.91 7.32
C ARG A 334 21.69 13.40 7.14
N LEU A 335 22.76 12.70 7.53
CA LEU A 335 22.78 11.24 7.63
C LEU A 335 22.82 10.77 9.10
N GLU A 336 21.96 9.83 9.47
CA GLU A 336 21.97 9.17 10.77
C GLU A 336 21.94 7.63 10.61
N PRO A 337 22.97 6.90 11.07
CA PRO A 337 24.20 7.39 11.69
C PRO A 337 25.16 8.08 10.70
N GLU A 338 25.96 9.05 11.18
CA GLU A 338 26.94 9.79 10.35
C GLU A 338 28.05 8.89 9.78
N ARG A 339 28.39 7.82 10.51
CA ARG A 339 29.33 6.78 10.10
C ARG A 339 28.56 5.49 9.92
N TRP A 340 28.83 4.81 8.82
CA TRP A 340 28.01 3.72 8.34
C TRP A 340 28.89 2.60 7.78
N ARG A 341 28.49 1.37 8.05
CA ARG A 341 29.10 0.13 7.58
C ARG A 341 28.26 -0.49 6.48
N VAL A 342 28.86 -1.38 5.69
CA VAL A 342 28.10 -2.19 4.73
C VAL A 342 26.97 -2.91 5.47
N GLY A 343 25.75 -2.80 4.96
CA GLY A 343 24.56 -3.37 5.56
C GLY A 343 23.85 -2.50 6.62
N ASP A 344 24.44 -1.38 7.07
CA ASP A 344 23.77 -0.46 8.01
C ASP A 344 22.57 0.21 7.35
N LEU A 345 21.55 0.55 8.15
CA LEU A 345 20.45 1.42 7.74
C LEU A 345 20.84 2.87 8.04
N VAL A 346 20.75 3.75 7.05
CA VAL A 346 21.13 5.16 7.14
C VAL A 346 19.97 6.06 6.76
N GLU A 347 19.47 6.85 7.72
CA GLU A 347 18.49 7.94 7.58
C GLU A 347 19.10 9.15 6.92
N MET A 348 18.63 9.46 5.70
CA MET A 348 18.94 10.69 4.99
C MET A 348 17.76 11.65 5.07
N THR A 349 17.90 12.65 5.94
CA THR A 349 16.97 13.79 6.01
C THR A 349 17.46 14.90 5.07
N MET A 350 16.62 15.31 4.13
CA MET A 350 16.83 16.42 3.22
C MET A 350 15.93 17.58 3.62
N TRP A 351 16.49 18.78 3.71
CA TRP A 351 15.71 20.00 3.87
C TRP A 351 15.74 20.81 2.59
N TRP A 352 14.56 21.04 2.04
CA TRP A 352 14.33 21.83 0.85
C TRP A 352 13.76 23.19 1.21
N ARG A 353 14.03 24.19 0.38
CA ARG A 353 13.38 25.50 0.47
C ARG A 353 12.79 25.86 -0.89
N CYS A 354 11.51 26.17 -0.90
CA CYS A 354 10.87 26.69 -2.10
C CYS A 354 11.19 28.18 -2.26
N ILE A 355 11.79 28.55 -3.38
CA ILE A 355 12.10 29.93 -3.76
C ILE A 355 10.98 30.48 -4.65
N GLN A 356 10.53 29.66 -5.62
CA GLN A 356 9.47 29.99 -6.55
C GLN A 356 8.56 28.77 -6.76
N PRO A 357 7.27 28.98 -7.10
CA PRO A 357 6.36 27.87 -7.39
C PRO A 357 6.85 27.06 -8.59
N LEU A 358 6.71 25.73 -8.52
CA LEU A 358 7.08 24.83 -9.62
C LEU A 358 5.84 24.48 -10.44
N PRO A 359 5.90 24.55 -11.78
CA PRO A 359 4.83 24.05 -12.62
C PRO A 359 4.85 22.52 -12.67
N GLY A 360 3.75 21.91 -12.22
CA GLY A 360 3.56 20.45 -12.19
C GLY A 360 4.36 19.74 -11.10
N ASP A 361 4.22 18.41 -11.06
CA ASP A 361 4.84 17.58 -10.03
C ASP A 361 6.22 17.06 -10.48
N TRP A 362 7.16 17.17 -9.54
CA TRP A 362 8.55 16.79 -9.68
C TRP A 362 8.89 15.80 -8.57
N LYS A 363 9.50 14.68 -8.96
CA LYS A 363 9.99 13.64 -8.03
C LYS A 363 11.42 13.93 -7.65
N ILE A 364 11.78 13.53 -6.43
CA ILE A 364 13.15 13.56 -5.95
C ILE A 364 13.78 12.24 -6.36
N PHE A 365 14.88 12.30 -7.12
CA PHE A 365 15.71 11.13 -7.35
C PHE A 365 16.85 11.12 -6.35
N VAL A 366 17.11 9.95 -5.78
CA VAL A 366 18.24 9.71 -4.90
C VAL A 366 18.97 8.48 -5.41
N HIS A 367 20.24 8.66 -5.74
CA HIS A 367 21.05 7.64 -6.41
C HIS A 367 22.29 7.34 -5.58
N LEU A 368 22.42 6.11 -5.10
CA LEU A 368 23.65 5.64 -4.47
C LEU A 368 24.56 5.07 -5.55
N ARG A 369 25.78 5.61 -5.67
CA ARG A 369 26.77 5.20 -6.67
C ARG A 369 28.01 4.59 -6.02
N VAL A 370 28.37 3.40 -6.50
CA VAL A 370 29.55 2.65 -6.05
C VAL A 370 30.75 2.94 -6.94
N GLY A 371 31.79 3.56 -6.37
CA GLY A 371 33.04 3.85 -7.09
C GLY A 371 32.91 5.08 -7.99
N GLY A 372 33.65 6.14 -7.68
CA GLY A 372 33.48 7.49 -8.26
C GLY A 372 33.81 7.69 -9.75
N GLU A 373 33.73 6.68 -10.61
CA GLU A 373 33.87 6.83 -12.07
C GLU A 373 32.71 6.20 -12.84
N ARG A 374 32.33 6.89 -13.93
CA ARG A 374 31.29 6.70 -14.96
C ARG A 374 30.20 5.63 -14.73
N PRO A 375 28.93 5.97 -15.04
CA PRO A 375 27.79 5.09 -14.81
C PRO A 375 27.94 3.76 -15.57
N SER A 376 27.91 2.67 -14.81
CA SER A 376 27.39 1.40 -15.31
C SER A 376 26.15 1.08 -14.49
N ASP A 377 25.06 0.66 -15.14
CA ASP A 377 23.76 0.38 -14.48
C ASP A 377 23.86 -0.63 -13.33
N LYS A 378 24.97 -1.38 -13.25
CA LYS A 378 25.22 -2.39 -12.23
C LYS A 378 25.62 -1.82 -10.86
N ASN A 379 25.97 -0.54 -10.77
CA ASN A 379 26.53 0.09 -9.56
C ASN A 379 25.65 1.23 -9.00
N LEU A 380 24.36 1.25 -9.37
CA LEU A 380 23.40 2.28 -9.02
C LEU A 380 22.24 1.70 -8.20
N VAL A 381 22.05 2.18 -6.97
CA VAL A 381 20.80 1.96 -6.23
C VAL A 381 19.92 3.18 -6.43
N ASN A 382 18.71 2.97 -6.93
CA ASN A 382 17.73 4.01 -7.18
C ASN A 382 16.73 4.09 -6.01
N LEU A 383 16.54 5.29 -5.47
CA LEU A 383 15.68 5.60 -4.34
C LEU A 383 14.72 6.74 -4.70
N ASP A 384 14.25 6.76 -5.94
CA ASP A 384 13.40 7.82 -6.46
C ASP A 384 12.02 7.77 -5.82
N HIS A 385 11.53 8.92 -5.37
CA HIS A 385 10.28 9.03 -4.64
C HIS A 385 9.59 10.38 -4.84
N HIS A 386 8.33 10.45 -4.47
CA HIS A 386 7.64 11.72 -4.32
C HIS A 386 8.06 12.36 -2.98
N PRO A 387 8.22 13.69 -2.93
CA PRO A 387 8.58 14.37 -1.68
C PRO A 387 7.56 14.12 -0.58
N VAL A 388 8.05 14.06 0.66
CA VAL A 388 7.25 13.87 1.87
C VAL A 388 6.36 12.64 1.72
N PHE A 389 6.95 11.54 1.24
CA PHE A 389 6.27 10.26 0.98
C PHE A 389 5.10 10.34 -0.02
N GLY A 390 5.04 11.39 -0.85
CA GLY A 390 3.92 11.63 -1.78
C GLY A 390 2.80 12.48 -1.22
N VAL A 391 2.89 12.88 0.04
CA VAL A 391 1.83 13.62 0.73
C VAL A 391 1.92 15.13 0.49
N TYR A 392 3.11 15.64 0.11
CA TYR A 392 3.32 17.06 -0.24
C TYR A 392 4.09 17.23 -1.56
N PRO A 393 3.42 17.01 -2.71
CA PRO A 393 4.05 17.12 -4.02
C PRO A 393 4.54 18.54 -4.32
N THR A 394 5.53 18.65 -5.19
CA THR A 394 6.24 19.92 -5.44
C THR A 394 5.38 21.02 -6.05
N SER A 395 4.27 20.68 -6.73
CA SER A 395 3.32 21.69 -7.24
C SER A 395 2.63 22.50 -6.13
N LEU A 396 2.63 22.00 -4.89
CA LEU A 396 2.03 22.67 -3.73
C LEU A 396 3.01 23.56 -2.96
N TRP A 397 4.30 23.48 -3.27
CA TRP A 397 5.32 24.20 -2.52
C TRP A 397 5.16 25.70 -2.73
N ASN A 398 4.96 26.43 -1.63
CA ASN A 398 4.84 27.88 -1.64
C ASN A 398 6.20 28.53 -1.40
N PRO A 399 6.48 29.69 -2.02
CA PRO A 399 7.70 30.44 -1.75
C PRO A 399 7.88 30.70 -0.26
N GLY A 400 9.02 30.27 0.28
CA GLY A 400 9.35 30.35 1.70
C GLY A 400 9.16 29.05 2.47
N ASP A 401 8.43 28.06 1.94
CA ASP A 401 8.28 26.76 2.60
C ASP A 401 9.65 26.09 2.80
N ALA A 402 9.93 25.66 4.03
CA ALA A 402 11.02 24.75 4.33
C ALA A 402 10.45 23.34 4.46
N VAL A 403 10.73 22.48 3.48
CA VAL A 403 10.16 21.12 3.39
C VAL A 403 11.21 20.09 3.82
N LYS A 404 10.92 19.36 4.89
CA LYS A 404 11.68 18.19 5.33
C LYS A 404 11.22 16.98 4.53
N ASP A 405 12.17 16.30 3.93
CA ASP A 405 11.96 15.06 3.21
C ASP A 405 12.93 14.01 3.76
N VAL A 406 12.49 12.75 3.87
CA VAL A 406 13.28 11.71 4.53
C VAL A 406 13.26 10.46 3.68
N VAL A 407 14.46 9.97 3.35
CA VAL A 407 14.66 8.67 2.73
C VAL A 407 15.63 7.89 3.58
N VAL A 408 15.46 6.58 3.70
CA VAL A 408 16.52 5.76 4.29
C VAL A 408 16.86 4.57 3.44
N PHE A 409 18.14 4.24 3.45
CA PHE A 409 18.70 3.23 2.60
C PHE A 409 19.59 2.30 3.40
N ARG A 410 19.74 1.07 2.90
CA ARG A 410 20.77 0.16 3.38
C ARG A 410 22.06 0.45 2.62
N VAL A 411 23.18 0.55 3.31
CA VAL A 411 24.48 0.68 2.66
C VAL A 411 24.73 -0.59 1.83
N PRO A 412 24.88 -0.49 0.50
CA PRO A 412 25.06 -1.65 -0.36
C PRO A 412 26.39 -2.35 -0.09
N ASP A 413 26.55 -3.59 -0.55
CA ASP A 413 27.86 -4.25 -0.55
C ASP A 413 28.79 -3.57 -1.56
N LEU A 414 29.99 -3.21 -1.10
CA LEU A 414 30.91 -2.33 -1.81
C LEU A 414 32.28 -2.99 -1.90
N PRO A 415 32.95 -2.93 -3.06
CA PRO A 415 34.35 -3.35 -3.16
C PRO A 415 35.19 -2.67 -2.09
N ARG A 416 36.12 -3.42 -1.48
CA ARG A 416 36.90 -2.95 -0.33
C ARG A 416 37.58 -1.60 -0.63
N GLY A 417 37.20 -0.56 0.13
CA GLY A 417 37.76 0.79 -0.01
C GLY A 417 37.10 1.65 -1.09
N ALA A 418 36.04 1.16 -1.76
CA ALA A 418 35.29 1.97 -2.72
C ALA A 418 34.44 3.02 -1.99
N PRO A 419 34.46 4.28 -2.44
CA PRO A 419 33.57 5.30 -1.91
C PRO A 419 32.13 5.06 -2.38
N LEU A 420 31.16 5.35 -1.50
CA LEU A 420 29.76 5.53 -1.84
C LEU A 420 29.51 7.02 -2.06
N ALA A 421 28.95 7.36 -3.21
CA ALA A 421 28.51 8.71 -3.53
C ALA A 421 26.99 8.77 -3.60
N VAL A 422 26.38 9.73 -2.90
CA VAL A 422 24.92 9.95 -2.91
C VAL A 422 24.61 11.16 -3.78
N TRP A 423 23.78 10.95 -4.79
CA TRP A 423 23.39 11.98 -5.75
C TRP A 423 21.91 12.30 -5.63
N VAL A 424 21.58 13.57 -5.54
CA VAL A 424 20.19 14.06 -5.36
C VAL A 424 19.84 15.05 -6.45
N GLY A 425 18.61 14.98 -6.95
CA GLY A 425 18.03 16.01 -7.81
C GLY A 425 16.54 15.80 -8.05
N LEU A 426 15.96 16.55 -8.99
CA LEU A 426 14.54 16.46 -9.32
C LEU A 426 14.30 16.13 -10.78
N PHE A 427 13.27 15.32 -11.05
CA PHE A 427 12.81 14.99 -12.39
C PHE A 427 11.29 15.09 -12.53
N SER A 428 10.82 15.39 -13.74
CA SER A 428 9.40 15.63 -14.00
C SER A 428 8.63 14.31 -13.97
N GLU A 429 7.48 14.31 -13.30
CA GLU A 429 6.60 13.16 -13.29
C GLU A 429 5.97 12.88 -14.67
N SER A 430 5.58 13.92 -15.40
CA SER A 430 4.98 13.79 -16.73
C SER A 430 5.99 13.42 -17.82
N GLU A 431 7.25 13.82 -17.65
CA GLU A 431 8.34 13.59 -18.60
C GLU A 431 9.58 13.08 -17.85
N THR A 432 9.68 11.78 -17.62
CA THR A 432 10.72 11.18 -16.76
C THR A 432 12.17 11.45 -17.21
N SER A 433 12.39 11.81 -18.48
CA SER A 433 13.70 12.22 -19.01
C SER A 433 14.08 13.67 -18.67
N LYS A 434 13.13 14.49 -18.22
CA LYS A 434 13.33 15.91 -17.92
C LYS A 434 13.74 16.10 -16.47
N ARG A 435 14.93 16.65 -16.25
CA ARG A 435 15.48 16.98 -14.92
C ARG A 435 15.55 18.49 -14.70
N LEU A 436 15.29 18.95 -13.47
CA LEU A 436 15.54 20.36 -13.12
C LEU A 436 17.05 20.59 -13.07
N GLY A 437 17.54 21.53 -13.87
CA GLY A 437 18.96 21.89 -13.89
C GLY A 437 19.43 22.54 -12.60
N VAL A 438 20.68 22.30 -12.22
CA VAL A 438 21.32 23.01 -11.09
C VAL A 438 21.77 24.39 -11.58
N THR A 439 21.13 25.43 -11.04
CA THR A 439 21.32 26.84 -11.43
C THR A 439 22.29 27.61 -10.53
N SER A 440 22.43 27.19 -9.28
CA SER A 440 23.47 27.68 -8.36
C SER A 440 24.07 26.48 -7.64
N GLY A 441 25.41 26.46 -7.61
CA GLY A 441 26.17 25.35 -7.07
C GLY A 441 26.21 25.32 -5.54
N PRO A 442 26.51 24.15 -4.96
CA PRO A 442 26.60 23.98 -3.53
C PRO A 442 27.77 24.75 -2.92
N ALA A 443 27.55 25.40 -1.78
CA ALA A 443 28.52 26.28 -1.12
C ALA A 443 29.79 25.55 -0.59
N GLY A 444 29.75 24.21 -0.51
CA GLY A 444 30.76 23.35 0.16
C GLY A 444 31.65 22.50 -0.75
N GLY A 445 31.76 22.78 -2.06
CA GLY A 445 32.66 22.03 -2.97
C GLY A 445 32.14 20.66 -3.46
N GLN A 446 30.85 20.39 -3.28
CA GLN A 446 30.14 19.21 -3.80
C GLN A 446 30.09 19.20 -5.33
N ARG A 447 30.17 18.02 -5.95
CA ARG A 447 30.19 17.88 -7.42
C ARG A 447 28.78 17.91 -8.01
N VAL A 448 28.66 18.47 -9.21
CA VAL A 448 27.42 18.49 -10.00
C VAL A 448 27.60 17.64 -11.25
N PHE A 449 26.66 16.74 -11.52
CA PHE A 449 26.69 15.85 -12.69
C PHE A 449 25.27 15.51 -13.13
N GLU A 450 24.95 15.63 -14.42
CA GLU A 450 23.63 15.31 -14.99
C GLU A 450 22.44 15.92 -14.22
N ASN A 451 22.58 17.19 -13.83
CA ASN A 451 21.60 17.94 -13.04
C ASN A 451 21.30 17.33 -11.66
N ALA A 452 22.26 16.60 -11.10
CA ALA A 452 22.27 16.09 -9.74
C ALA A 452 23.43 16.71 -8.95
N VAL A 453 23.27 16.79 -7.63
CA VAL A 453 24.31 17.23 -6.70
C VAL A 453 24.78 16.03 -5.87
N GLU A 454 26.09 15.83 -5.77
CA GLU A 454 26.69 14.86 -4.86
C GLU A 454 26.65 15.43 -3.44
N VAL A 455 25.74 14.92 -2.62
CA VAL A 455 25.51 15.44 -1.25
C VAL A 455 26.38 14.75 -0.22
N VAL A 456 26.87 13.55 -0.52
CA VAL A 456 27.72 12.74 0.36
C VAL A 456 28.73 11.96 -0.47
N SER A 457 29.99 11.95 -0.02
CA SER A 457 31.03 11.04 -0.51
C SER A 457 31.83 10.50 0.67
N GLY A 458 31.80 9.19 0.92
CA GLY A 458 32.51 8.57 2.04
C GLY A 458 32.90 7.13 1.77
N VAL A 459 33.87 6.61 2.52
CA VAL A 459 34.20 5.18 2.51
C VAL A 459 33.53 4.54 3.74
N PRO A 460 32.70 3.50 3.58
CA PRO A 460 32.08 2.85 4.73
C PRO A 460 33.10 2.33 5.71
N GLU A 461 32.80 2.44 7.01
CA GLU A 461 33.57 1.80 8.07
C GLU A 461 33.35 0.27 8.02
N ARG A 462 34.26 -0.47 8.64
CA ARG A 462 34.15 -1.94 8.77
C ARG A 462 33.55 -2.32 10.10
#